data_AF-A0AAW2IQT0-F1
#
_entry.id   AF-A0AAW2IQT0-F1
#
_cell.length_a   1.000
_cell.length_b   1.000
_cell.length_c   1.000
_cell.angle_alpha   90.00
_cell.angle_beta   90.00
_cell.angle_gamma   90.00
#
_symmetry.space_group_name_H-M   'P 1'
#
loop_
_entity.id
_entity.type
_entity.pdbx_description
1 polymer ?
#
loop_
_entity_poly.entity_id
_entity_poly.type
_entity_poly.pdbx_seq_one_letter_code
_entity_poly.pdbx_strand_id
1 'polypeptide(L)'
;MAVNEGGTMFIRAVNCEGEYKDKWFISTLIKEVMVEVGVANVVQIITDNAPVCKAAGLLVEQTYPHVFWTPCVVHTLNLALKNICAAKNNEANGITYEECHWITEIAASALMIRNFIMNHSMRLDMFNEFSKLKLLAVAETRFASVIVMLKRFKLIKQQLKMMVISKQWSCYLDDDVTKAINVKEKLLDDSWWDLIDYILDFTEPIYEMLRATDTDKHCLHLVYDMWDNMISKVKKAMYKHEKKNDYEKSSFWGVVHKVLEDRWSKSNTPLHCLAHSLNPR
;
A
#
# COMPACT_ATOMS: atom_id res chain seq x y z
N MET A 1 16.80 12.60 4.78
CA MET A 1 17.45 12.44 3.47
C MET A 1 17.27 13.74 2.72
N ALA A 2 18.28 14.19 1.97
CA ALA A 2 18.15 15.26 0.99
C ALA A 2 18.52 14.74 -0.39
N VAL A 3 18.04 15.44 -1.41
CA VAL A 3 18.18 15.03 -2.81
C VAL A 3 18.61 16.27 -3.60
N ASN A 4 19.67 16.14 -4.38
CA ASN A 4 20.14 17.16 -5.33
C ASN A 4 20.57 16.50 -6.65
N GLU A 5 21.13 17.27 -7.58
CA GLU A 5 21.60 16.75 -8.88
C GLU A 5 22.66 15.63 -8.76
N GLY A 6 23.41 15.60 -7.66
CA GLY A 6 24.41 14.57 -7.36
C GLY A 6 23.82 13.28 -6.76
N GLY A 7 22.51 13.25 -6.49
CA GLY A 7 21.80 12.09 -5.95
C GLY A 7 21.25 12.30 -4.54
N THR A 8 21.00 11.19 -3.86
CA THR A 8 20.42 11.17 -2.51
C THR A 8 21.51 11.11 -1.44
N MET A 9 21.32 11.87 -0.37
CA MET A 9 22.24 11.92 0.76
C MET A 9 21.47 11.80 2.07
N PHE A 10 21.95 10.93 2.94
CA PHE A 10 21.50 10.91 4.32
C PHE A 10 22.17 12.04 5.10
N ILE A 11 21.38 12.96 5.65
CA ILE A 11 21.91 14.07 6.45
C ILE A 11 21.99 13.69 7.93
N ARG A 12 20.86 13.27 8.51
CA ARG A 12 20.74 13.10 9.96
C ARG A 12 19.65 12.09 10.32
N ALA A 13 19.85 11.36 11.41
CA ALA A 13 18.81 10.70 12.18
C ALA A 13 18.88 11.21 13.61
N VAL A 14 17.72 11.35 14.23
CA VAL A 14 17.58 11.81 15.62
C VAL A 14 16.88 10.71 16.38
N ASN A 15 17.48 10.27 17.50
CA ASN A 15 16.76 9.41 18.43
C ASN A 15 15.76 10.29 19.21
N CYS A 16 14.47 10.02 19.03
CA CYS A 16 13.39 10.75 19.68
C CYS A 16 12.67 9.86 20.71
N GLU A 17 13.39 8.91 21.32
CA GLU A 17 12.89 8.10 22.43
C GLU A 17 12.68 8.98 23.67
N GLY A 18 11.53 8.80 24.35
CA GLY A 18 11.15 9.64 25.50
C GLY A 18 10.57 11.01 25.14
N GLU A 19 10.68 11.46 23.89
CA GLU A 19 10.23 12.78 23.44
C GLU A 19 8.77 12.77 22.94
N TYR A 20 8.04 13.84 23.25
CA TYR A 20 6.71 14.07 22.68
C TYR A 20 6.85 14.70 21.29
N LYS A 21 6.57 13.90 20.25
CA LYS A 21 6.76 14.25 18.84
C LYS A 21 5.59 15.08 18.32
N ASP A 22 5.42 16.30 18.82
CA ASP A 22 4.43 17.22 18.28
C ASP A 22 4.93 17.95 17.01
N LYS A 23 4.06 18.79 16.44
CA LYS A 23 4.39 19.56 15.24
C LYS A 23 5.53 20.56 15.45
N TRP A 24 5.71 21.08 16.66
CA TRP A 24 6.73 22.08 16.99
C TRP A 24 8.10 21.40 17.10
N PHE A 25 8.15 20.26 17.77
CA PHE A 25 9.34 19.42 17.86
C PHE A 25 9.82 19.01 16.46
N ILE A 26 8.93 18.43 15.63
CA ILE A 26 9.32 17.99 14.28
C ILE A 26 9.72 19.17 13.40
N SER A 27 8.99 20.28 13.43
CA SER A 27 9.35 21.46 12.62
C SER A 27 10.70 22.04 13.06
N THR A 28 11.02 22.04 14.35
CA THR A 28 12.33 22.48 14.86
C THR A 28 13.46 21.63 14.28
N LEU A 29 13.32 20.30 14.34
CA LEU A 29 14.32 19.39 13.76
C LEU A 29 14.51 19.58 12.25
N ILE A 30 13.43 19.88 11.50
CA ILE A 30 13.52 20.18 10.08
C ILE A 30 14.28 21.50 9.86
N LYS A 31 13.95 22.55 10.62
CA LYS A 31 14.58 23.87 10.50
C LYS A 31 16.07 23.83 10.80
N GLU A 32 16.49 23.07 11.81
CA GLU A 32 17.92 22.86 12.11
C GLU A 32 18.67 22.26 10.91
N VAL A 33 18.12 21.23 10.27
CA VAL A 33 18.73 20.64 9.07
C VAL A 33 18.76 21.64 7.92
N MET A 34 17.72 22.46 7.75
CA MET A 34 17.71 23.51 6.73
C MET A 34 18.78 24.57 6.97
N VAL A 35 19.06 24.92 8.24
CA VAL A 35 20.16 25.84 8.59
C VAL A 35 21.51 25.21 8.25
N GLU A 36 21.70 23.93 8.57
CA GLU A 36 22.93 23.18 8.24
C GLU A 36 23.20 23.10 6.73
N VAL A 37 22.16 22.81 5.94
CA VAL A 37 22.23 22.77 4.46
C VAL A 37 22.32 24.17 3.84
N GLY A 38 21.93 25.20 4.58
CA GLY A 38 21.68 26.55 4.09
C GLY A 38 20.27 26.68 3.53
N VAL A 39 19.44 27.48 4.19
CA VAL A 39 18.00 27.63 3.90
C VAL A 39 17.72 28.02 2.45
N ALA A 40 18.60 28.81 1.83
CA ALA A 40 18.50 29.22 0.43
C ALA A 40 18.67 28.06 -0.57
N ASN A 41 19.31 26.96 -0.15
CA ASN A 41 19.55 25.77 -0.96
C ASN A 41 18.40 24.75 -0.87
N VAL A 42 17.41 25.01 -0.01
CA VAL A 42 16.26 24.12 0.19
C VAL A 42 15.07 24.67 -0.58
N VAL A 43 14.53 23.85 -1.49
CA VAL A 43 13.35 24.22 -2.32
C VAL A 43 12.09 23.48 -1.90
N GLN A 44 12.23 22.29 -1.32
CA GLN A 44 11.12 21.41 -1.00
C GLN A 44 11.40 20.62 0.27
N ILE A 45 10.36 20.45 1.09
CA ILE A 45 10.33 19.48 2.18
C ILE A 45 9.23 18.46 1.92
N ILE A 46 9.55 17.18 2.12
CA ILE A 46 8.63 16.07 1.95
C ILE A 46 8.48 15.36 3.29
N THR A 47 7.26 15.26 3.79
CA THR A 47 6.95 14.52 5.03
C THR A 47 5.85 13.50 4.79
N ASP A 48 5.67 12.57 5.73
CA ASP A 48 4.52 11.68 5.69
C ASP A 48 3.20 12.46 5.88
N ASN A 49 2.07 11.78 5.68
CA ASN A 49 0.75 12.44 5.73
C ASN A 49 0.13 12.38 7.13
N ALA A 50 0.88 12.00 8.17
CA ALA A 50 0.36 12.04 9.53
C ALA A 50 -0.01 13.50 9.89
N PRO A 51 -1.07 13.72 10.68
CA PRO A 51 -1.53 15.08 11.00
C PRO A 51 -0.42 15.96 11.60
N VAL A 52 0.43 15.38 12.45
CA VAL A 52 1.58 16.05 13.06
C VAL A 52 2.65 16.44 12.03
N CYS A 53 3.00 15.54 11.11
CA CYS A 53 4.00 15.79 10.06
C CYS A 53 3.52 16.81 9.03
N LYS A 54 2.23 16.77 8.69
CA LYS A 54 1.59 17.81 7.86
C LYS A 54 1.64 19.16 8.56
N ALA A 55 1.26 19.22 9.83
CA ALA A 55 1.29 20.47 10.59
C ALA A 55 2.72 21.02 10.73
N ALA A 56 3.72 20.14 10.95
CA ALA A 56 5.12 20.54 10.99
C ALA A 56 5.62 21.09 9.65
N GLY A 57 5.29 20.43 8.54
CA GLY A 57 5.65 20.88 7.21
C GLY A 57 5.07 22.25 6.87
N LEU A 58 3.78 22.46 7.15
CA LEU A 58 3.12 23.75 6.98
C LEU A 58 3.74 24.85 7.85
N LEU A 59 4.17 24.54 9.08
CA LEU A 59 4.88 25.51 9.93
C LEU A 59 6.22 25.93 9.33
N VAL A 60 6.93 25.02 8.66
CA VAL A 60 8.19 25.33 7.99
C VAL A 60 7.94 26.20 6.77
N GLU A 61 6.97 25.86 5.92
CA GLU A 61 6.57 26.65 4.74
C GLU A 61 6.10 28.06 5.13
N GLN A 62 5.37 28.21 6.25
CA GLN A 62 5.02 29.53 6.80
C GLN A 62 6.24 30.35 7.26
N THR A 63 7.29 29.68 7.75
CA THR A 63 8.51 30.34 8.20
C THR A 63 9.42 30.71 7.02
N TYR A 64 9.41 29.89 5.97
CA TYR A 64 10.24 30.04 4.78
C TYR A 64 9.37 29.95 3.53
N PRO A 65 8.76 31.07 3.08
CA PRO A 65 7.77 31.06 2.01
C PRO A 65 8.28 30.58 0.64
N HIS A 66 9.60 30.50 0.44
CA HIS A 66 10.21 29.95 -0.78
C HIS A 66 10.33 28.42 -0.77
N VAL A 67 10.06 27.76 0.36
CA VAL A 67 10.18 26.31 0.52
C VAL A 67 8.79 25.68 0.44
N PHE A 68 8.60 24.82 -0.55
CA PHE A 68 7.34 24.10 -0.70
C PHE A 68 7.26 22.92 0.26
N TRP A 69 6.15 22.78 0.99
CA TRP A 69 5.82 21.52 1.64
C TRP A 69 4.96 20.64 0.74
N THR A 70 5.33 19.37 0.62
CA THR A 70 4.53 18.38 -0.11
C THR A 70 4.38 17.09 0.69
N PRO A 71 3.20 16.45 0.69
CA PRO A 71 3.02 15.13 1.27
C PRO A 71 3.74 14.06 0.44
N CYS A 72 4.20 13.00 1.11
CA CYS A 72 4.86 11.88 0.48
C CYS A 72 3.90 11.10 -0.45
N VAL A 73 4.28 10.92 -1.72
CA VAL A 73 3.50 10.17 -2.72
C VAL A 73 3.35 8.71 -2.32
N VAL A 74 4.43 8.06 -1.89
CA VAL A 74 4.43 6.66 -1.43
C VAL A 74 3.43 6.47 -0.29
N HIS A 75 3.47 7.36 0.71
CA HIS A 75 2.53 7.33 1.83
C HIS A 75 1.09 7.60 1.38
N THR A 76 0.90 8.50 0.41
CA THR A 76 -0.40 8.82 -0.17
C THR A 76 -1.04 7.60 -0.87
N LEU A 77 -0.27 6.90 -1.70
CA LEU A 77 -0.70 5.67 -2.38
C LEU A 77 -0.96 4.53 -1.39
N ASN A 78 -0.14 4.40 -0.36
CA ASN A 78 -0.39 3.42 0.69
C ASN A 78 -1.70 3.70 1.45
N LEU A 79 -2.00 4.96 1.74
CA LEU A 79 -3.28 5.32 2.35
C LEU A 79 -4.45 5.06 1.40
N ALA A 80 -4.28 5.17 0.08
CA ALA A 80 -5.28 4.77 -0.89
C ALA A 80 -5.55 3.25 -0.81
N LEU A 81 -4.49 2.44 -0.85
CA LEU A 81 -4.58 0.98 -0.69
C LEU A 81 -5.20 0.59 0.66
N LYS A 82 -4.89 1.30 1.74
CA LYS A 82 -5.51 1.05 3.06
C LYS A 82 -7.01 1.34 3.05
N ASN A 83 -7.44 2.42 2.40
CA ASN A 83 -8.86 2.74 2.28
C ASN A 83 -9.63 1.68 1.48
N ILE A 84 -8.99 1.08 0.47
CA ILE A 84 -9.59 0.04 -0.38
C ILE A 84 -9.54 -1.34 0.32
N CYS A 85 -8.38 -1.77 0.79
CA CYS A 85 -8.17 -3.13 1.28
C CYS A 85 -8.52 -3.35 2.76
N ALA A 86 -8.78 -2.28 3.51
CA ALA A 86 -9.11 -2.34 4.94
C ALA A 86 -10.19 -1.31 5.28
N ALA A 87 -11.24 -1.24 4.45
CA ALA A 87 -12.38 -0.36 4.65
C ALA A 87 -13.03 -0.63 6.02
N LYS A 88 -13.33 0.43 6.78
CA LYS A 88 -13.95 0.33 8.10
C LYS A 88 -15.41 0.76 8.02
N ASN A 89 -16.28 0.02 8.71
CA ASN A 89 -17.67 0.39 8.87
C ASN A 89 -17.79 1.55 9.88
N ASN A 90 -17.88 2.78 9.39
CA ASN A 90 -18.20 3.95 10.19
C ASN A 90 -19.07 4.91 9.36
N GLU A 91 -19.74 5.86 10.01
CA GLU A 91 -20.70 6.76 9.38
C GLU A 91 -20.12 7.51 8.16
N ALA A 92 -18.82 7.83 8.18
CA ALA A 92 -18.14 8.53 7.10
C ALA A 92 -17.73 7.64 5.90
N ASN A 93 -17.69 6.31 6.06
CA ASN A 93 -17.18 5.37 5.06
C ASN A 93 -18.18 4.25 4.71
N GLY A 94 -19.48 4.41 4.99
CA GLY A 94 -20.50 3.37 4.76
C GLY A 94 -20.47 2.80 3.33
N ILE A 95 -20.48 3.68 2.32
CA ILE A 95 -20.44 3.28 0.90
C ILE A 95 -19.13 2.57 0.55
N THR A 96 -17.99 3.09 1.03
CA THR A 96 -16.68 2.45 0.81
C THR A 96 -16.61 1.07 1.47
N TYR A 97 -17.19 0.93 2.66
CA TYR A 97 -17.29 -0.35 3.35
C TYR A 97 -18.14 -1.33 2.56
N GLU A 98 -19.35 -0.97 2.14
CA GLU A 98 -20.23 -1.83 1.36
C GLU A 98 -19.55 -2.39 0.10
N GLU A 99 -18.84 -1.54 -0.64
CA GLU A 99 -18.21 -1.90 -1.91
C GLU A 99 -16.85 -2.60 -1.76
N CYS A 100 -16.12 -2.39 -0.65
CA CYS A 100 -14.76 -2.92 -0.46
C CYS A 100 -14.63 -3.96 0.66
N HIS A 101 -15.68 -4.23 1.45
CA HIS A 101 -15.60 -5.12 2.61
C HIS A 101 -15.14 -6.53 2.24
N TRP A 102 -15.61 -7.04 1.09
CA TRP A 102 -15.21 -8.34 0.56
C TRP A 102 -13.68 -8.49 0.46
N ILE A 103 -12.94 -7.43 0.12
CA ILE A 103 -11.46 -7.45 0.05
C ILE A 103 -10.87 -7.73 1.44
N THR A 104 -11.46 -7.12 2.46
CA THR A 104 -11.06 -7.32 3.85
C THR A 104 -11.31 -8.76 4.28
N GLU A 105 -12.43 -9.36 3.89
CA GLU A 105 -12.76 -10.77 4.16
C GLU A 105 -11.80 -11.73 3.45
N ILE A 106 -11.43 -11.46 2.20
CA ILE A 106 -10.42 -12.24 1.46
C ILE A 106 -9.06 -12.16 2.17
N ALA A 107 -8.62 -10.95 2.53
CA ALA A 107 -7.36 -10.74 3.24
C ALA A 107 -7.36 -11.43 4.61
N ALA A 108 -8.44 -11.33 5.37
CA ALA A 108 -8.60 -12.00 6.66
C ALA A 108 -8.58 -13.52 6.52
N SER A 109 -9.23 -14.07 5.50
CA SER A 109 -9.22 -15.51 5.19
C SER A 109 -7.81 -16.00 4.86
N ALA A 110 -7.07 -15.27 4.02
CA ALA A 110 -5.68 -15.60 3.69
C ALA A 110 -4.75 -15.54 4.91
N LEU A 111 -4.95 -14.54 5.79
CA LEU A 111 -4.21 -14.42 7.05
C LEU A 111 -4.54 -15.56 8.02
N MET A 112 -5.80 -15.97 8.10
CA MET A 112 -6.23 -17.11 8.90
C MET A 112 -5.56 -18.41 8.44
N ILE A 113 -5.58 -18.69 7.12
CA ILE A 113 -4.91 -19.87 6.55
C ILE A 113 -3.40 -19.83 6.83
N ARG A 114 -2.76 -18.66 6.66
CA ARG A 114 -1.36 -18.47 7.02
C ARG A 114 -1.11 -18.85 8.47
N ASN A 115 -1.86 -18.27 9.41
CA ASN A 115 -1.66 -18.48 10.83
C ASN A 115 -1.92 -19.95 11.20
N PHE A 116 -2.93 -20.56 10.59
CA PHE A 116 -3.23 -21.98 10.75
C PHE A 116 -2.03 -22.86 10.40
N ILE A 117 -1.33 -22.57 9.30
CA ILE A 117 -0.14 -23.32 8.87
C ILE A 117 1.09 -22.98 9.71
N MET A 118 1.38 -21.70 9.91
CA MET A 118 2.66 -21.23 10.46
C MET A 118 2.79 -21.42 11.98
N ASN A 119 1.68 -21.48 12.72
CA ASN A 119 1.70 -21.54 14.18
C ASN A 119 1.76 -22.96 14.76
N HIS A 120 1.76 -23.99 13.92
CA HIS A 120 1.82 -25.39 14.36
C HIS A 120 2.96 -26.11 13.65
N SER A 121 3.92 -26.67 14.41
CA SER A 121 5.14 -27.30 13.86
C SER A 121 4.84 -28.33 12.78
N MET A 122 3.94 -29.28 13.06
CA MET A 122 3.58 -30.32 12.07
C MET A 122 3.00 -29.76 10.76
N ARG A 123 2.17 -28.71 10.82
CA ARG A 123 1.58 -28.09 9.62
C ARG A 123 2.63 -27.30 8.85
N LEU A 124 3.51 -26.62 9.57
CA LEU A 124 4.64 -25.90 8.99
C LEU A 124 5.61 -26.87 8.30
N ASP A 125 5.92 -28.00 8.93
CA ASP A 125 6.79 -29.03 8.38
C ASP A 125 6.18 -29.63 7.11
N MET A 126 4.89 -30.00 7.17
CA MET A 126 4.15 -30.47 5.99
C MET A 126 4.15 -29.42 4.87
N PHE A 127 3.93 -28.14 5.18
CA PHE A 127 4.01 -27.07 4.18
C PHE A 127 5.41 -26.94 3.54
N ASN A 128 6.47 -27.12 4.33
CA ASN A 128 7.85 -27.03 3.86
C ASN A 128 8.24 -28.17 2.91
N GLU A 129 7.53 -29.32 2.95
CA GLU A 129 7.71 -30.39 1.96
C GLU A 129 7.26 -29.96 0.56
N PHE A 130 6.20 -29.15 0.47
CA PHE A 130 5.64 -28.70 -0.81
C PHE A 130 6.22 -27.37 -1.29
N SER A 131 6.61 -26.47 -0.40
CA SER A 131 7.07 -25.13 -0.74
C SER A 131 8.42 -24.77 -0.13
N LYS A 132 9.36 -24.36 -0.98
CA LYS A 132 10.61 -23.69 -0.56
C LYS A 132 10.39 -22.22 -0.18
N LEU A 133 9.28 -21.64 -0.61
CA LEU A 133 8.91 -20.25 -0.29
C LEU A 133 8.14 -20.20 1.02
N LYS A 134 8.47 -19.22 1.86
CA LYS A 134 7.76 -18.98 3.12
C LYS A 134 6.55 -18.06 2.91
N LEU A 135 5.50 -18.31 3.70
CA LEU A 135 4.40 -17.38 3.87
C LEU A 135 4.91 -16.13 4.60
N LEU A 136 4.70 -14.96 4.00
CA LEU A 136 5.18 -13.71 4.59
C LEU A 136 4.31 -13.33 5.80
N ALA A 137 4.96 -13.04 6.94
CA ALA A 137 4.38 -12.17 7.95
C ALA A 137 4.55 -10.75 7.42
N VAL A 138 3.46 -10.03 7.13
CA VAL A 138 3.59 -8.62 6.79
C VAL A 138 3.38 -7.79 8.04
N ALA A 139 4.43 -7.08 8.46
CA ALA A 139 4.32 -6.12 9.54
C ALA A 139 3.38 -4.99 9.13
N GLU A 140 2.55 -4.49 10.05
CA GLU A 140 1.62 -3.39 9.81
C GLU A 140 2.32 -2.11 9.29
N THR A 141 3.63 -2.01 9.51
CA THR A 141 4.47 -0.84 9.19
C THR A 141 4.95 -0.77 7.75
N ARG A 142 4.75 -1.81 6.92
CA ARG A 142 5.20 -1.81 5.52
C ARG A 142 4.08 -1.44 4.56
N PHE A 143 4.39 -0.57 3.60
CA PHE A 143 3.44 -0.12 2.58
C PHE A 143 2.86 -1.29 1.78
N ALA A 144 1.59 -1.16 1.38
CA ALA A 144 0.85 -2.16 0.58
C ALA A 144 0.86 -3.58 1.17
N SER A 145 0.79 -3.69 2.50
CA SER A 145 1.01 -4.95 3.22
C SER A 145 0.09 -6.10 2.77
N VAL A 146 -1.21 -5.82 2.64
CA VAL A 146 -2.21 -6.79 2.15
C VAL A 146 -1.87 -7.28 0.75
N ILE A 147 -1.48 -6.38 -0.16
CA ILE A 147 -1.16 -6.73 -1.55
C ILE A 147 0.09 -7.60 -1.61
N VAL A 148 1.15 -7.26 -0.87
CA VAL A 148 2.38 -8.07 -0.81
C VAL A 148 2.09 -9.47 -0.24
N MET A 149 1.24 -9.56 0.79
CA MET A 149 0.81 -10.84 1.34
C MET A 149 0.06 -11.69 0.29
N LEU A 150 -0.94 -11.10 -0.37
CA LEU A 150 -1.75 -11.79 -1.37
C LEU A 150 -0.92 -12.22 -2.59
N LYS A 151 0.02 -11.39 -3.05
CA LYS A 151 0.98 -11.76 -4.12
C LYS A 151 1.79 -12.99 -3.73
N ARG A 152 2.32 -13.02 -2.50
CA ARG A 152 3.04 -14.21 -2.00
C ARG A 152 2.12 -15.42 -1.93
N PHE A 153 0.91 -15.23 -1.43
CA PHE A 153 -0.08 -16.29 -1.26
C PHE A 153 -0.45 -16.92 -2.60
N LYS A 154 -0.67 -16.09 -3.63
CA LYS A 154 -0.94 -16.54 -5.00
C LYS A 154 0.23 -17.29 -5.61
N LEU A 155 1.46 -16.83 -5.40
CA LEU A 155 2.67 -17.48 -5.92
C LEU A 155 2.83 -18.94 -5.43
N ILE A 156 2.30 -19.26 -4.24
CA ILE A 156 2.35 -20.60 -3.66
C ILE A 156 1.01 -21.35 -3.74
N LYS A 157 0.04 -20.86 -4.54
CA LYS A 157 -1.31 -21.45 -4.69
C LYS A 157 -1.24 -22.96 -4.93
N GLN A 158 -0.40 -23.40 -5.87
CA GLN A 158 -0.31 -24.82 -6.22
C GLN A 158 0.24 -25.65 -5.06
N GLN A 159 1.27 -25.16 -4.35
CA GLN A 159 1.86 -25.86 -3.21
C GLN A 159 0.85 -25.99 -2.06
N LEU A 160 0.07 -24.94 -1.80
CA LEU A 160 -1.01 -24.99 -0.81
C LEU A 160 -2.09 -26.00 -1.19
N LYS A 161 -2.50 -26.05 -2.47
CA LYS A 161 -3.45 -27.07 -2.95
C LYS A 161 -2.90 -28.49 -2.78
N MET A 162 -1.63 -28.73 -3.16
CA MET A 162 -0.98 -30.03 -3.02
C MET A 162 -0.88 -30.49 -1.55
N MET A 163 -0.60 -29.55 -0.64
CA MET A 163 -0.55 -29.81 0.80
C MET A 163 -1.88 -30.37 1.33
N VAL A 164 -3.01 -29.72 1.02
CA VAL A 164 -4.32 -30.10 1.59
C VAL A 164 -4.98 -31.32 0.96
N ILE A 165 -4.44 -31.81 -0.17
CA ILE A 165 -4.83 -33.08 -0.80
C ILE A 165 -3.87 -34.23 -0.47
N SER A 166 -2.78 -33.96 0.25
CA SER A 166 -1.78 -34.97 0.61
C SER A 166 -2.33 -35.98 1.63
N LYS A 167 -1.72 -37.17 1.66
CA LYS A 167 -2.06 -38.20 2.67
C LYS A 167 -1.72 -37.71 4.08
N GLN A 168 -0.62 -36.98 4.23
CA GLN A 168 -0.17 -36.39 5.48
C GLN A 168 -1.23 -35.45 6.08
N TRP A 169 -1.89 -34.65 5.24
CA TRP A 169 -2.99 -33.79 5.68
C TRP A 169 -4.20 -34.59 6.19
N SER A 170 -4.55 -35.69 5.51
CA SER A 170 -5.64 -36.56 5.95
C SER A 170 -5.36 -37.23 7.30
N CYS A 171 -4.11 -37.61 7.57
CA CYS A 171 -3.71 -38.18 8.87
C CYS A 171 -3.65 -37.13 10.00
N TYR A 172 -3.51 -35.85 9.68
CA TYR A 172 -3.41 -34.76 10.64
C TYR A 172 -4.76 -34.29 11.22
N LEU A 173 -5.89 -34.68 10.59
CA LEU A 173 -7.21 -34.11 10.88
C LEU A 173 -7.64 -34.17 12.36
N ASP A 174 -7.09 -35.07 13.17
CA ASP A 174 -7.60 -35.42 14.50
C ASP A 174 -7.47 -34.30 15.58
N ASP A 175 -6.62 -33.27 15.38
CA ASP A 175 -6.38 -32.24 16.42
C ASP A 175 -7.21 -30.93 16.27
N ASP A 176 -7.63 -30.55 15.05
CA ASP A 176 -8.41 -29.31 14.79
C ASP A 176 -9.24 -29.46 13.51
N VAL A 177 -10.08 -30.51 13.48
CA VAL A 177 -10.84 -31.01 12.32
C VAL A 177 -11.58 -29.89 11.59
N THR A 178 -12.35 -29.08 12.33
CA THR A 178 -13.22 -28.05 11.73
C THR A 178 -12.43 -26.97 10.99
N LYS A 179 -11.34 -26.46 11.58
CA LYS A 179 -10.52 -25.46 10.89
C LYS A 179 -9.76 -26.05 9.71
N ALA A 180 -9.27 -27.29 9.84
CA ALA A 180 -8.61 -27.98 8.74
C ALA A 180 -9.54 -28.19 7.55
N ILE A 181 -10.80 -28.57 7.78
CA ILE A 181 -11.82 -28.68 6.71
C ILE A 181 -12.03 -27.31 6.04
N ASN A 182 -12.29 -26.26 6.82
CA ASN A 182 -12.51 -24.92 6.29
C ASN A 182 -11.31 -24.41 5.46
N VAL A 183 -10.08 -24.64 5.92
CA VAL A 183 -8.86 -24.28 5.19
C VAL A 183 -8.76 -25.04 3.88
N LYS A 184 -9.05 -26.35 3.89
CA LYS A 184 -9.02 -27.20 2.70
C LYS A 184 -10.05 -26.75 1.67
N GLU A 185 -11.30 -26.53 2.09
CA GLU A 185 -12.37 -26.06 1.22
C GLU A 185 -11.99 -24.73 0.56
N LYS A 186 -11.51 -23.76 1.35
CA LYS A 186 -11.09 -22.45 0.85
C LYS A 186 -9.93 -22.52 -0.14
N LEU A 187 -8.92 -23.35 0.12
CA LEU A 187 -7.77 -23.52 -0.77
C LEU A 187 -8.13 -24.23 -2.07
N LEU A 188 -9.18 -25.04 -2.09
CA LEU A 188 -9.67 -25.73 -3.29
C LEU A 188 -10.73 -24.92 -4.06
N ASP A 189 -11.32 -23.89 -3.46
CA ASP A 189 -12.30 -22.99 -4.07
C ASP A 189 -11.64 -22.06 -5.11
N ASP A 190 -11.83 -22.36 -6.39
CA ASP A 190 -11.31 -21.53 -7.47
C ASP A 190 -11.99 -20.16 -7.58
N SER A 191 -13.26 -20.03 -7.19
CA SER A 191 -13.93 -18.71 -7.16
C SER A 191 -13.27 -17.79 -6.14
N TRP A 192 -12.84 -18.33 -4.99
CA TRP A 192 -12.09 -17.56 -4.00
C TRP A 192 -10.72 -17.11 -4.52
N TRP A 193 -10.05 -17.95 -5.30
CA TRP A 193 -8.79 -17.57 -5.94
C TRP A 193 -8.97 -16.53 -7.05
N ASP A 194 -10.08 -16.56 -7.78
CA ASP A 194 -10.41 -15.56 -8.80
C ASP A 194 -10.63 -14.18 -8.17
N LEU A 195 -11.18 -14.12 -6.95
CA LEU A 195 -11.28 -12.88 -6.18
C LEU A 195 -9.90 -12.34 -5.76
N ILE A 196 -8.95 -13.22 -5.40
CA ILE A 196 -7.56 -12.81 -5.14
C ILE A 196 -6.92 -12.26 -6.40
N ASP A 197 -7.10 -12.93 -7.54
CA ASP A 197 -6.58 -12.45 -8.83
C ASP A 197 -7.17 -11.09 -9.17
N TYR A 198 -8.46 -10.91 -8.94
CA TYR A 198 -9.11 -9.63 -9.16
C TYR A 198 -8.47 -8.51 -8.31
N ILE A 199 -8.30 -8.74 -7.00
CA ILE A 199 -7.65 -7.77 -6.10
C ILE A 199 -6.26 -7.40 -6.61
N LEU A 200 -5.46 -8.40 -6.98
CA LEU A 200 -4.09 -8.17 -7.45
C LEU A 200 -4.08 -7.41 -8.77
N ASP A 201 -4.92 -7.77 -9.72
CA ASP A 201 -4.97 -7.16 -11.06
C ASP A 201 -5.28 -5.67 -11.01
N PHE A 202 -6.32 -5.26 -10.26
CA PHE A 202 -6.68 -3.84 -10.22
C PHE A 202 -5.78 -3.01 -9.29
N THR A 203 -5.15 -3.63 -8.28
CA THR A 203 -4.23 -2.92 -7.39
C THR A 203 -2.80 -2.88 -7.93
N GLU A 204 -2.46 -3.68 -8.94
CA GLU A 204 -1.12 -3.70 -9.55
C GLU A 204 -0.64 -2.32 -9.99
N PRO A 205 -1.42 -1.50 -10.73
CA PRO A 205 -0.95 -0.19 -11.18
C PRO A 205 -0.65 0.77 -10.01
N ILE A 206 -1.42 0.66 -8.92
CA ILE A 206 -1.22 1.46 -7.69
C ILE A 206 0.09 1.02 -7.02
N TYR A 207 0.31 -0.29 -6.92
CA TYR A 207 1.52 -0.86 -6.34
C TYR A 207 2.77 -0.57 -7.18
N GLU A 208 2.68 -0.66 -8.51
CA GLU A 208 3.77 -0.30 -9.43
C GLU A 208 4.18 1.17 -9.27
N MET A 209 3.22 2.09 -9.24
CA MET A 209 3.48 3.51 -9.00
C MET A 209 4.12 3.73 -7.63
N LEU A 210 3.63 3.03 -6.60
CA LEU A 210 4.20 3.10 -5.25
C LEU A 210 5.67 2.66 -5.26
N ARG A 211 5.99 1.55 -5.93
CA ARG A 211 7.37 1.05 -6.04
C ARG A 211 8.27 1.94 -6.89
N ALA A 212 7.74 2.58 -7.92
CA ALA A 212 8.49 3.51 -8.74
C ALA A 212 8.83 4.81 -8.01
N THR A 213 7.92 5.28 -7.14
CA THR A 213 8.10 6.49 -6.32
C THR A 213 8.87 6.23 -5.02
N ASP A 214 8.99 4.97 -4.60
CA ASP A 214 9.80 4.51 -3.46
C ASP A 214 11.24 4.16 -3.90
N THR A 215 11.85 5.06 -4.68
CA THR A 215 13.25 4.95 -5.10
C THR A 215 13.97 6.28 -4.96
N ASP A 216 15.30 6.24 -4.99
CA ASP A 216 16.16 7.43 -4.94
C ASP A 216 16.17 8.25 -6.25
N LYS A 217 15.35 7.88 -7.24
CA LYS A 217 15.28 8.56 -8.55
C LYS A 217 14.44 9.84 -8.46
N HIS A 218 14.86 10.88 -9.17
CA HIS A 218 14.07 12.11 -9.31
C HIS A 218 12.81 11.83 -10.14
N CYS A 219 11.67 11.68 -9.48
CA CYS A 219 10.41 11.33 -10.15
C CYS A 219 9.32 12.41 -10.03
N LEU A 220 9.61 13.56 -9.40
CA LEU A 220 8.61 14.61 -9.13
C LEU A 220 7.85 15.06 -10.39
N HIS A 221 8.57 15.26 -11.50
CA HIS A 221 8.01 15.66 -12.80
C HIS A 221 7.13 14.57 -13.45
N LEU A 222 7.30 13.31 -13.06
CA LEU A 222 6.53 12.17 -13.58
C LEU A 222 5.26 11.88 -12.76
N VAL A 223 5.19 12.35 -11.51
CA VAL A 223 4.10 11.98 -10.58
C VAL A 223 2.72 12.24 -11.18
N TYR A 224 2.55 13.36 -11.91
CA TYR A 224 1.29 13.72 -12.54
C TYR A 224 0.86 12.68 -13.58
N ASP A 225 1.72 12.42 -14.59
CA ASP A 225 1.44 11.44 -15.66
C ASP A 225 1.31 10.02 -15.11
N MET A 226 2.11 9.67 -14.11
CA MET A 226 2.02 8.38 -13.42
C MET A 226 0.66 8.19 -12.77
N TRP A 227 0.10 9.24 -12.15
CA TRP A 227 -1.20 9.17 -11.49
C TRP A 227 -2.32 8.94 -12.50
N ASP A 228 -2.35 9.72 -13.57
CA ASP A 228 -3.37 9.59 -14.63
C ASP A 228 -3.31 8.23 -15.33
N ASN A 229 -2.09 7.76 -15.66
CA ASN A 229 -1.89 6.45 -16.25
C ASN A 229 -2.27 5.32 -15.28
N MET A 230 -1.92 5.45 -14.00
CA MET A 230 -2.32 4.51 -12.95
C MET A 230 -3.84 4.41 -12.85
N ILE A 231 -4.57 5.54 -12.75
CA ILE A 231 -6.04 5.56 -12.71
C ILE A 231 -6.64 4.87 -13.94
N SER A 232 -6.11 5.17 -15.13
CA SER A 232 -6.57 4.55 -16.39
C SER A 232 -6.39 3.03 -16.37
N LYS A 233 -5.22 2.54 -15.92
CA LYS A 233 -4.93 1.11 -15.81
C LYS A 233 -5.80 0.41 -14.77
N VAL A 234 -6.04 1.03 -13.61
CA VAL A 234 -6.94 0.50 -12.58
C VAL A 234 -8.35 0.33 -13.17
N LYS A 235 -8.89 1.36 -13.82
CA LYS A 235 -10.21 1.29 -14.47
C LYS A 235 -10.29 0.13 -15.45
N LYS A 236 -9.30 0.00 -16.34
CA LYS A 236 -9.26 -1.07 -17.34
C LYS A 236 -9.25 -2.46 -16.71
N ALA A 237 -8.47 -2.67 -15.64
CA ALA A 237 -8.44 -3.94 -14.92
C ALA A 237 -9.81 -4.28 -14.30
N MET A 238 -10.46 -3.28 -13.67
CA MET A 238 -11.79 -3.44 -13.07
C MET A 238 -12.87 -3.73 -14.11
N TYR A 239 -12.91 -2.96 -15.19
CA TYR A 239 -13.93 -3.13 -16.23
C TYR A 239 -13.76 -4.45 -16.99
N LYS A 240 -12.52 -4.90 -17.18
CA LYS A 240 -12.24 -6.22 -17.73
C LYS A 240 -12.83 -7.34 -16.86
N HIS A 241 -12.66 -7.27 -15.54
CA HIS A 241 -13.19 -8.28 -14.62
C HIS A 241 -14.72 -8.23 -14.54
N GLU A 242 -15.29 -7.02 -14.48
CA GLU A 242 -16.75 -6.81 -14.47
C GLU A 242 -17.42 -7.05 -15.84
N LYS A 243 -16.64 -7.31 -16.90
CA LYS A 243 -17.11 -7.45 -18.29
C LYS A 243 -17.91 -6.23 -18.77
N LYS A 244 -17.44 -5.03 -18.40
CA LYS A 244 -18.07 -3.75 -18.74
C LYS A 244 -17.29 -3.00 -19.82
N ASN A 245 -18.04 -2.26 -20.64
CA ASN A 245 -17.51 -1.28 -21.57
C ASN A 245 -17.21 0.05 -20.86
N ASP A 246 -16.38 0.90 -21.48
CA ASP A 246 -15.87 2.13 -20.86
C ASP A 246 -16.94 3.16 -20.44
N TYR A 247 -18.12 3.10 -21.06
CA TYR A 247 -19.28 3.98 -20.81
C TYR A 247 -20.23 3.43 -19.73
N GLU A 248 -20.11 2.16 -19.36
CA GLU A 248 -20.97 1.56 -18.35
C GLU A 248 -20.56 2.01 -16.95
N LYS A 249 -21.54 2.09 -16.04
CA LYS A 249 -21.29 2.49 -14.66
C LYS A 249 -20.86 1.27 -13.83
N SER A 250 -19.86 1.47 -12.98
CA SER A 250 -19.47 0.52 -11.93
C SER A 250 -19.47 1.25 -10.59
N SER A 251 -20.25 0.73 -9.63
CA SER A 251 -20.31 1.28 -8.27
C SER A 251 -18.97 1.10 -7.56
N PHE A 252 -18.38 -0.09 -7.68
CA PHE A 252 -17.06 -0.41 -7.15
C PHE A 252 -15.96 0.49 -7.74
N TRP A 253 -15.94 0.69 -9.07
CA TRP A 253 -15.03 1.67 -9.69
C TRP A 253 -15.28 3.08 -9.17
N GLY A 254 -16.54 3.50 -9.03
CA GLY A 254 -16.87 4.81 -8.49
C GLY A 254 -16.24 5.05 -7.11
N VAL A 255 -16.30 4.04 -6.24
CA VAL A 255 -15.66 4.09 -4.91
C VAL A 255 -14.13 4.11 -5.01
N VAL A 256 -13.54 3.20 -5.78
CA VAL A 256 -12.07 3.14 -5.93
C VAL A 256 -11.52 4.43 -6.54
N HIS A 257 -12.16 4.94 -7.59
CA HIS A 257 -11.82 6.20 -8.23
C HIS A 257 -11.90 7.36 -7.25
N LYS A 258 -13.00 7.44 -6.48
CA LYS A 258 -13.16 8.50 -5.47
C LYS A 258 -12.06 8.46 -4.41
N VAL A 259 -11.66 7.27 -3.96
CA VAL A 259 -10.52 7.12 -3.05
C VAL A 259 -9.22 7.65 -3.68
N LEU A 260 -8.97 7.33 -4.95
CA LEU A 260 -7.77 7.80 -5.66
C LEU A 260 -7.81 9.32 -5.88
N GLU A 261 -8.93 9.89 -6.31
CA GLU A 261 -9.12 11.34 -6.47
C GLU A 261 -8.97 12.11 -5.15
N ASP A 262 -9.56 11.60 -4.05
CA ASP A 262 -9.47 12.22 -2.74
C ASP A 262 -8.03 12.19 -2.19
N ARG A 263 -7.23 11.21 -2.59
CA ARG A 263 -5.81 11.13 -2.25
C ARG A 263 -5.00 12.09 -3.11
N TRP A 264 -5.25 12.12 -4.42
CA TRP A 264 -4.59 13.03 -5.35
C TRP A 264 -4.83 14.49 -5.02
N SER A 265 -6.09 14.89 -4.80
CA SER A 265 -6.45 16.27 -4.46
C SER A 265 -5.76 16.78 -3.18
N LYS A 266 -5.45 15.88 -2.25
CA LYS A 266 -4.73 16.20 -1.01
C LYS A 266 -3.20 16.20 -1.18
N SER A 267 -2.68 15.64 -2.28
CA SER A 267 -1.24 15.54 -2.54
C SER A 267 -0.74 16.37 -3.71
N ASN A 268 -1.63 16.78 -4.61
CA ASN A 268 -1.28 17.61 -5.75
C ASN A 268 -0.96 19.03 -5.28
N THR A 269 0.24 19.50 -5.62
CA THR A 269 0.74 20.82 -5.22
C THR A 269 1.19 21.60 -6.45
N PRO A 270 1.26 22.94 -6.39
CA PRO A 270 1.78 23.75 -7.49
C PRO A 270 3.16 23.29 -7.99
N LEU A 271 3.99 22.75 -7.08
CA LEU A 271 5.31 22.21 -7.42
C LEU A 271 5.23 20.97 -8.33
N HIS A 272 4.28 20.06 -8.10
CA HIS A 272 4.05 18.92 -9.00
C HIS A 272 3.60 19.40 -10.39
N CYS A 273 2.67 20.36 -10.45
CA CYS A 273 2.19 20.94 -11.71
C CYS A 273 3.30 21.66 -12.48
N LEU A 274 4.15 22.42 -11.78
CA LEU A 274 5.30 23.12 -12.35
C LEU A 274 6.32 22.12 -12.89
N ALA A 275 6.68 21.11 -12.10
CA ALA A 275 7.63 20.08 -12.51
C ALA A 275 7.15 19.31 -13.74
N HIS A 276 5.85 19.00 -13.83
CA HIS A 276 5.26 18.38 -15.01
C HIS A 276 5.30 19.33 -16.24
N SER A 277 4.89 20.59 -16.07
CA SER A 277 4.83 21.57 -17.16
C SER A 277 6.21 21.90 -17.74
N LEU A 278 7.26 21.85 -16.91
CA LEU A 278 8.64 22.14 -17.31
C LEU A 278 9.41 20.89 -17.78
N ASN A 279 8.76 19.72 -17.85
CA ASN A 279 9.39 18.51 -18.36
C ASN A 279 9.40 18.51 -19.90
N PRO A 280 10.58 18.54 -20.57
CA PRO A 280 10.65 18.46 -22.03
C PRO A 280 10.06 17.13 -22.52
N ARG A 281 9.25 17.19 -23.58
CA ARG A 281 8.63 16.00 -24.20
C ARG A 281 9.46 15.46 -25.35
#